data_AF-A0A966W149-F1
#
_entry.id   AF-A0A966W149-F1
#
_cell.length_a   1.000
_cell.length_b   1.000
_cell.length_c   1.000
_cell.angle_alpha   90.00
_cell.angle_beta   90.00
_cell.angle_gamma   90.00
#
_symmetry.space_group_name_H-M   'P 1'
#
loop_
_entity.id
_entity.type
_entity.pdbx_description
1 polymer ?
#
loop_
_entity_poly.entity_id
_entity_poly.type
_entity_poly.pdbx_seq_one_letter_code
_entity_poly.pdbx_strand_id
1 'polypeptide(L)'
;MSFNHSVQRSPWREAVAESADPKRAQRGLDALGEVIGAAAVRRLPTEQVRVLIALFVGAPALGDALIAHPEWLDSALAHAQLEIPHREEHLRREVSEFLRAGLKKSDYTGLLTQLRQFKQRSHLRIAARELARLGTLPEIARELADLADVCLNAVLQICHQRLTNELGQPWHRDAHERWQPTPFSVLGVGQLGGQELDHESELELLFVYAEEGETSETAPDAKSGSGVSNDAFFHRLADEFTAELTRSTPEGRLYRVNAQIRPEGETAPLARPLSRYENYYSEHGQAPERLMLIRARAVAGDAALAAEFTAMTQPFRHPRYLGERLYIELAAHKQRLDLTAAKLGTSERDVQFARGSTREIEFVVQALQLLHGGQTPFLQTTSTLTALERLARYRLLTADESQELTEAWCFLRELEHRLQLEGQPAALTLPVERKARERIAALMSFPRLSDFESARKQ
;
A
#
# COMPACT_ATOMS: atom_id res chain seq x y z
N MET A 1 41.07 -49.79 -10.17
CA MET A 1 41.12 -48.71 -9.16
C MET A 1 40.22 -47.59 -9.63
N SER A 2 39.03 -47.53 -9.03
CA SER A 2 37.99 -46.54 -9.33
C SER A 2 38.44 -45.15 -8.88
N PHE A 3 38.54 -44.21 -9.82
CA PHE A 3 38.54 -42.79 -9.50
C PHE A 3 37.09 -42.33 -9.42
N ASN A 4 36.65 -42.07 -8.18
CA ASN A 4 35.37 -41.46 -7.86
C ASN A 4 35.29 -40.09 -8.54
N HIS A 5 34.49 -39.98 -9.61
CA HIS A 5 33.93 -38.70 -10.01
C HIS A 5 32.93 -38.28 -8.93
N SER A 6 33.38 -37.49 -7.97
CA SER A 6 32.48 -36.72 -7.13
C SER A 6 31.64 -35.83 -8.05
N VAL A 7 30.38 -36.20 -8.25
CA VAL A 7 29.37 -35.38 -8.91
C VAL A 7 29.23 -34.11 -8.08
N GLN A 8 29.95 -33.05 -8.44
CA GLN A 8 29.60 -31.71 -7.97
C GLN A 8 28.22 -31.40 -8.55
N ARG A 9 27.18 -31.63 -7.75
CA ARG A 9 25.84 -31.19 -8.08
C ARG A 9 25.93 -29.68 -8.27
N SER A 10 25.53 -29.21 -9.44
CA SER A 10 25.58 -27.78 -9.71
C SER A 10 24.66 -27.07 -8.69
N PRO A 11 25.12 -25.99 -8.01
CA PRO A 11 24.38 -25.36 -6.91
C PRO A 11 22.92 -25.01 -7.23
N TRP A 12 22.61 -24.75 -8.50
CA TRP A 12 21.24 -24.49 -8.95
C TRP A 12 20.33 -25.73 -8.89
N ARG A 13 20.84 -26.95 -9.13
CA ARG A 13 20.02 -28.17 -9.08
C ARG A 13 19.54 -28.48 -7.67
N GLU A 14 20.40 -28.20 -6.69
CA GLU A 14 20.06 -28.36 -5.27
C GLU A 14 19.05 -27.30 -4.84
N ALA A 15 19.29 -26.03 -5.17
CA ALA A 15 18.35 -24.94 -4.89
C ALA A 15 16.95 -25.15 -5.53
N VAL A 16 16.88 -25.69 -6.75
CA VAL A 16 15.61 -26.05 -7.39
C VAL A 16 14.92 -27.19 -6.65
N ALA A 17 15.66 -28.24 -6.28
CA ALA A 17 15.12 -29.41 -5.59
C ALA A 17 14.58 -29.09 -4.18
N GLU A 18 15.18 -28.13 -3.50
CA GLU A 18 14.79 -27.67 -2.15
C GLU A 18 13.67 -26.62 -2.16
N SER A 19 13.32 -26.07 -3.33
CA SER A 19 12.27 -25.05 -3.45
C SER A 19 10.86 -25.60 -3.17
N ALA A 20 9.92 -24.72 -2.79
CA ALA A 20 8.54 -25.11 -2.48
C ALA A 20 7.78 -25.73 -3.67
N ASP A 21 8.19 -25.45 -4.90
CA ASP A 21 7.68 -26.09 -6.12
C ASP A 21 8.81 -26.25 -7.16
N PRO A 22 9.57 -27.36 -7.12
CA PRO A 22 10.72 -27.57 -8.00
C PRO A 22 10.34 -27.56 -9.49
N LYS A 23 9.11 -27.99 -9.83
CA LYS A 23 8.63 -27.97 -11.22
C LYS A 23 8.36 -26.57 -11.70
N ARG A 24 7.82 -25.70 -10.84
CA ARG A 24 7.60 -24.28 -11.16
C ARG A 24 8.92 -23.53 -11.25
N ALA A 25 9.84 -23.76 -10.30
CA ALA A 25 11.18 -23.19 -10.35
C ALA A 25 11.93 -23.53 -11.65
N GLN A 26 11.96 -24.81 -12.02
CA GLN A 26 12.64 -25.26 -13.24
C GLN A 26 12.03 -24.63 -14.50
N ARG A 27 10.70 -24.60 -14.61
CA ARG A 27 10.01 -23.98 -15.75
C ARG A 27 10.35 -22.49 -15.90
N GLY A 28 10.38 -21.74 -14.80
CA GLY A 28 10.73 -20.32 -14.84
C GLY A 28 12.18 -20.08 -15.29
N LEU A 29 13.12 -20.89 -14.78
CA LEU A 29 14.52 -20.82 -15.20
C LEU A 29 14.72 -21.21 -16.66
N ASP A 30 14.01 -22.23 -17.15
CA ASP A 30 14.06 -22.66 -18.55
C ASP A 30 13.51 -21.55 -19.47
N ALA A 31 12.35 -20.98 -19.14
CA ALA A 31 11.74 -19.90 -19.91
C ALA A 31 12.62 -18.64 -19.94
N LEU A 32 13.24 -18.27 -18.81
CA LEU A 32 14.23 -17.19 -18.79
C LEU A 32 15.43 -17.54 -19.69
N GLY A 33 15.89 -18.79 -19.66
CA GLY A 33 16.97 -19.30 -20.50
C GLY A 33 16.67 -19.30 -22.00
N GLU A 34 15.40 -19.38 -22.41
CA GLU A 34 15.00 -19.21 -23.81
C GLU A 34 15.16 -17.76 -24.29
N VAL A 35 14.97 -16.79 -23.39
CA VAL A 35 15.06 -15.35 -23.72
C VAL A 35 16.49 -14.83 -23.66
N ILE A 36 17.23 -15.12 -22.57
CA ILE A 36 18.61 -14.59 -22.38
C ILE A 36 19.72 -15.60 -22.71
N GLY A 37 19.34 -16.82 -23.08
CA GLY A 37 20.25 -17.92 -23.37
C GLY A 37 20.59 -18.77 -22.14
N ALA A 38 20.47 -20.10 -22.28
CA ALA A 38 20.74 -21.05 -21.20
C ALA A 38 22.16 -20.95 -20.60
N ALA A 39 23.15 -20.52 -21.40
CA ALA A 39 24.51 -20.29 -20.93
C ALA A 39 24.61 -19.06 -20.01
N ALA A 40 23.80 -18.02 -20.25
CA ALA A 40 23.76 -16.83 -19.40
C ALA A 40 23.16 -17.15 -18.04
N VAL A 41 22.01 -17.86 -18.01
CA VAL A 41 21.39 -18.32 -16.75
C VAL A 41 22.36 -19.16 -15.91
N ARG A 42 23.15 -20.04 -16.54
CA ARG A 42 24.15 -20.88 -15.84
C ARG A 42 25.34 -20.10 -15.27
N ARG A 43 25.59 -18.87 -15.74
CA ARG A 43 26.66 -18.00 -15.24
C ARG A 43 26.21 -17.08 -14.11
N LEU A 44 24.90 -17.03 -13.82
CA LEU A 44 24.39 -16.21 -12.74
C LEU A 44 24.96 -16.67 -11.38
N PRO A 45 25.30 -15.73 -10.48
CA PRO A 45 25.71 -16.06 -9.12
C PRO A 45 24.65 -16.89 -8.39
N THR A 46 25.08 -17.79 -7.51
CA THR A 46 24.17 -18.68 -6.75
C THR A 46 23.10 -17.92 -5.98
N GLU A 47 23.43 -16.78 -5.38
CA GLU A 47 22.46 -15.96 -4.64
C GLU A 47 21.39 -15.38 -5.56
N GLN A 48 21.76 -14.92 -6.77
CA GLN A 48 20.79 -14.42 -7.74
C GLN A 48 19.87 -15.54 -8.24
N VAL A 49 20.40 -16.75 -8.42
CA VAL A 49 19.59 -17.93 -8.78
C VAL A 49 18.59 -18.27 -7.68
N ARG A 50 18.97 -18.18 -6.39
CA ARG A 50 18.04 -18.40 -5.27
C ARG A 50 16.91 -17.38 -5.26
N VAL A 51 17.21 -16.11 -5.50
CA VAL A 51 16.20 -15.05 -5.63
C VAL A 51 15.25 -15.35 -6.80
N LEU A 52 15.77 -15.75 -7.96
CA LEU A 52 14.95 -16.11 -9.11
C LEU A 52 14.04 -17.30 -8.83
N ILE A 53 14.55 -18.35 -8.18
CA ILE A 53 13.76 -19.51 -7.78
C ILE A 53 12.65 -19.08 -6.83
N ALA A 54 12.95 -18.26 -5.81
CA ALA A 54 11.96 -17.76 -4.88
C ALA A 54 10.87 -16.95 -5.60
N LEU A 55 11.25 -16.09 -6.54
CA LEU A 55 10.34 -15.29 -7.36
C LEU A 55 9.44 -16.17 -8.25
N PHE A 56 10.00 -17.08 -9.05
CA PHE A 56 9.22 -17.96 -9.93
C PHE A 56 8.27 -18.88 -9.16
N VAL A 57 8.66 -19.30 -7.96
CA VAL A 57 7.84 -20.16 -7.12
C VAL A 57 6.72 -19.37 -6.44
N GLY A 58 7.08 -18.27 -5.79
CA GLY A 58 6.20 -17.49 -4.90
C GLY A 58 5.38 -16.40 -5.58
N ALA A 59 5.84 -15.86 -6.71
CA ALA A 59 5.15 -14.81 -7.45
C ALA A 59 5.15 -15.05 -8.97
N PRO A 60 4.35 -16.01 -9.47
CA PRO A 60 4.37 -16.41 -10.88
C PRO A 60 4.17 -15.26 -11.85
N ALA A 61 3.22 -14.35 -11.58
CA ALA A 61 2.94 -13.21 -12.45
C ALA A 61 4.12 -12.22 -12.55
N LEU A 62 4.88 -12.04 -11.46
CA LEU A 62 6.10 -11.22 -11.49
C LEU A 62 7.26 -11.96 -12.17
N GLY A 63 7.30 -13.30 -12.05
CA GLY A 63 8.20 -14.14 -12.83
C GLY A 63 7.96 -14.00 -14.34
N ASP A 64 6.71 -14.05 -14.78
CA ASP A 64 6.33 -13.83 -16.18
C ASP A 64 6.71 -12.41 -16.64
N ALA A 65 6.54 -11.40 -15.79
CA ALA A 65 6.97 -10.03 -16.07
C ALA A 65 8.49 -9.92 -16.25
N LEU A 66 9.30 -10.62 -15.44
CA LEU A 66 10.75 -10.68 -15.62
C LEU A 66 11.14 -11.34 -16.96
N ILE A 67 10.43 -12.37 -17.38
CA ILE A 67 10.69 -13.05 -18.66
C ILE A 67 10.37 -12.11 -19.83
N ALA A 68 9.30 -11.32 -19.72
CA ALA A 68 8.95 -10.30 -20.70
C ALA A 68 9.94 -9.11 -20.71
N HIS A 69 10.57 -8.82 -19.58
CA HIS A 69 11.51 -7.71 -19.37
C HIS A 69 12.86 -8.19 -18.79
N PRO A 70 13.66 -8.95 -19.57
CA PRO A 70 14.89 -9.55 -19.08
C PRO A 70 15.94 -8.52 -18.59
N GLU A 71 15.86 -7.27 -19.05
CA GLU A 71 16.70 -6.17 -18.59
C GLU A 71 16.51 -5.83 -17.10
N TRP A 72 15.41 -6.28 -16.48
CA TRP A 72 15.19 -6.14 -15.03
C TRP A 72 16.04 -7.08 -14.20
N LEU A 73 16.63 -8.11 -14.79
CA LEU A 73 17.53 -9.02 -14.09
C LEU A 73 18.73 -8.26 -13.49
N ASP A 74 19.31 -7.35 -14.28
CA ASP A 74 20.47 -6.56 -13.85
C ASP A 74 20.07 -5.26 -13.15
N SER A 75 18.97 -4.62 -13.60
CA SER A 75 18.55 -3.32 -13.05
C SER A 75 17.71 -3.40 -11.78
N ALA A 76 17.07 -4.55 -11.49
CA ALA A 76 16.23 -4.75 -10.32
C ALA A 76 16.69 -5.93 -9.45
N LEU A 77 17.23 -7.01 -10.03
CA LEU A 77 17.57 -8.23 -9.29
C LEU A 77 19.06 -8.45 -9.06
N ALA A 78 19.89 -7.42 -9.20
CA ALA A 78 21.29 -7.49 -8.79
C ALA A 78 21.36 -7.68 -7.25
N HIS A 79 22.01 -8.75 -6.79
CA HIS A 79 21.98 -9.14 -5.37
C HIS A 79 22.39 -8.01 -4.40
N ALA A 80 23.44 -7.26 -4.72
CA ALA A 80 23.89 -6.12 -3.89
C ALA A 80 22.83 -5.01 -3.75
N GLN A 81 21.91 -4.87 -4.71
CA GLN A 81 20.81 -3.92 -4.65
C GLN A 81 19.62 -4.46 -3.85
N LEU A 82 19.53 -5.78 -3.67
CA LEU A 82 18.45 -6.45 -2.95
C LEU A 82 18.67 -6.52 -1.44
N GLU A 83 19.86 -6.20 -0.93
CA GLU A 83 20.10 -6.16 0.52
C GLU A 83 19.57 -4.86 1.16
N ILE A 84 19.37 -3.81 0.36
CA ILE A 84 19.07 -2.47 0.86
C ILE A 84 17.63 -2.08 0.53
N PRO A 85 16.83 -1.65 1.52
CA PRO A 85 15.52 -1.07 1.27
C PRO A 85 15.58 0.22 0.46
N HIS A 86 14.81 0.30 -0.63
CA HIS A 86 14.65 1.57 -1.35
C HIS A 86 13.58 2.39 -0.66
N ARG A 87 14.01 3.41 0.08
CA ARG A 87 13.10 4.37 0.72
C ARG A 87 12.60 5.41 -0.29
N GLU A 88 11.56 6.12 0.11
CA GLU A 88 10.88 7.15 -0.68
C GLU A 88 11.84 8.11 -1.41
N GLU A 89 12.90 8.59 -0.77
CA GLU A 89 13.85 9.52 -1.39
C GLU A 89 14.57 8.90 -2.61
N HIS A 90 14.98 7.64 -2.52
CA HIS A 90 15.63 6.93 -3.63
C HIS A 90 14.66 6.77 -4.80
N LEU A 91 13.45 6.27 -4.53
CA LEU A 91 12.40 6.07 -5.53
C LEU A 91 11.99 7.40 -6.19
N ARG A 92 11.87 8.46 -5.39
CA ARG A 92 11.51 9.80 -5.86
C ARG A 92 12.58 10.40 -6.78
N ARG A 93 13.87 10.17 -6.51
CA ARG A 93 14.96 10.64 -7.38
C ARG A 93 14.83 10.04 -8.78
N GLU A 94 14.62 8.73 -8.85
CA GLU A 94 14.45 8.04 -10.13
C GLU A 94 13.23 8.56 -10.92
N VAL A 95 12.08 8.72 -10.25
CA VAL A 95 10.87 9.23 -10.90
C VAL A 95 11.02 10.70 -11.32
N SER A 96 11.69 11.52 -10.51
CA SER A 96 11.84 12.96 -10.77
C SER A 96 12.60 13.25 -12.06
N GLU A 97 13.53 12.39 -12.47
CA GLU A 97 14.35 12.59 -13.66
C GLU A 97 13.49 12.57 -14.93
N PHE A 98 12.72 11.50 -15.14
CA PHE A 98 11.86 11.39 -16.32
C PHE A 98 10.61 12.27 -16.20
N LEU A 99 10.05 12.45 -14.99
CA LEU A 99 8.88 13.28 -14.75
C LEU A 99 9.13 14.73 -15.18
N ARG A 100 10.23 15.34 -14.73
CA ARG A 100 10.57 16.73 -15.11
C ARG A 100 10.76 16.89 -16.62
N ALA A 101 11.34 15.91 -17.29
CA ALA A 101 11.57 15.96 -18.72
C ALA A 101 10.26 15.85 -19.52
N GLY A 102 9.37 14.94 -19.13
CA GLY A 102 8.08 14.74 -19.80
C GLY A 102 7.08 15.87 -19.54
N LEU A 103 7.03 16.42 -18.31
CA LEU A 103 6.11 17.51 -17.94
C LEU A 103 6.40 18.79 -18.73
N LYS A 104 7.68 19.06 -19.02
CA LYS A 104 8.10 20.18 -19.90
C LYS A 104 7.63 20.03 -21.34
N LYS A 105 7.48 18.78 -21.82
CA LYS A 105 7.03 18.46 -23.17
C LYS A 105 5.51 18.22 -23.25
N SER A 106 4.81 18.30 -22.11
CA SER A 106 3.40 17.90 -21.97
C SER A 106 3.12 16.48 -22.50
N ASP A 107 4.10 15.57 -22.39
CA ASP A 107 3.96 14.16 -22.78
C ASP A 107 3.34 13.35 -21.63
N TYR A 108 2.08 13.65 -21.31
CA TYR A 108 1.39 13.05 -20.17
C TYR A 108 1.20 11.54 -20.33
N THR A 109 0.88 11.08 -21.54
CA THR A 109 0.70 9.66 -21.82
C THR A 109 2.01 8.89 -21.69
N GLY A 110 3.11 9.39 -22.28
CA GLY A 110 4.43 8.76 -22.16
C GLY A 110 4.91 8.69 -20.71
N LEU A 111 4.67 9.74 -19.92
CA LEU A 111 4.97 9.76 -18.49
C LEU A 111 4.22 8.69 -17.70
N LEU A 112 2.91 8.54 -17.96
CA LEU A 112 2.09 7.53 -17.28
C LEU A 112 2.51 6.11 -17.66
N THR A 113 2.92 5.87 -18.91
CA THR A 113 3.50 4.59 -19.35
C THR A 113 4.82 4.30 -18.62
N GLN A 114 5.75 5.26 -18.57
CA GLN A 114 7.02 5.10 -17.86
C GLN A 114 6.82 4.87 -16.36
N LEU A 115 5.84 5.55 -15.74
CA LEU A 115 5.52 5.37 -14.33
C LEU A 115 4.99 3.96 -14.03
N ARG A 116 4.18 3.38 -14.92
CA ARG A 116 3.69 1.99 -14.79
C ARG A 116 4.82 0.98 -14.88
N GLN A 117 5.75 1.15 -15.82
CA GLN A 117 6.94 0.31 -15.93
C GLN A 117 7.83 0.42 -14.69
N PHE A 118 8.05 1.65 -14.19
CA PHE A 118 8.76 1.90 -12.94
C PHE A 118 8.11 1.17 -11.75
N LYS A 119 6.78 1.28 -11.60
CA LYS A 119 6.03 0.60 -10.53
C LYS A 119 6.19 -0.91 -10.63
N GLN A 120 6.02 -1.49 -11.82
CA GLN A 120 6.13 -2.94 -12.02
C GLN A 120 7.53 -3.45 -11.65
N ARG A 121 8.58 -2.81 -12.17
CA ARG A 121 9.96 -3.18 -11.87
C ARG A 121 10.28 -3.05 -10.37
N SER A 122 9.82 -1.98 -9.73
CA SER A 122 10.03 -1.76 -8.29
C SER A 122 9.26 -2.78 -7.44
N HIS A 123 8.01 -3.08 -7.80
CA HIS A 123 7.20 -4.12 -7.15
C HIS A 123 7.85 -5.50 -7.27
N LEU A 124 8.35 -5.85 -8.46
CA LEU A 124 9.12 -7.06 -8.69
C LEU A 124 10.32 -7.16 -7.76
N ARG A 125 11.10 -6.08 -7.64
CA ARG A 125 12.22 -6.01 -6.71
C ARG A 125 11.78 -6.25 -5.27
N ILE A 126 10.70 -5.60 -4.82
CA ILE A 126 10.22 -5.71 -3.44
C ILE A 126 9.77 -7.14 -3.14
N ALA A 127 8.98 -7.74 -4.04
CA ALA A 127 8.54 -9.13 -3.91
C ALA A 127 9.72 -10.11 -3.91
N ALA A 128 10.71 -9.90 -4.77
CA ALA A 128 11.92 -10.73 -4.81
C ALA A 128 12.68 -10.70 -3.48
N ARG A 129 12.80 -9.52 -2.85
CA ARG A 129 13.43 -9.38 -1.53
C ARG A 129 12.64 -10.09 -0.43
N GLU A 130 11.33 -9.94 -0.41
CA GLU A 130 10.49 -10.62 0.58
C GLU A 130 10.54 -12.15 0.43
N LEU A 131 10.42 -12.64 -0.81
CA LEU A 131 10.44 -14.08 -1.11
C LEU A 131 11.81 -14.69 -0.81
N ALA A 132 12.89 -13.94 -1.03
CA ALA A 132 14.26 -14.35 -0.71
C ALA A 132 14.68 -14.05 0.74
N ARG A 133 13.78 -13.53 1.59
CA ARG A 133 14.03 -13.22 3.01
C ARG A 133 15.14 -12.18 3.24
N LEU A 134 15.26 -11.21 2.34
CA LEU A 134 16.23 -10.10 2.39
C LEU A 134 15.66 -8.82 3.00
N GLY A 135 14.49 -8.92 3.65
CA GLY A 135 13.84 -7.83 4.36
C GLY A 135 12.82 -8.37 5.35
N THR A 136 12.66 -7.67 6.46
CA THR A 136 11.59 -7.96 7.43
C THR A 136 10.24 -7.49 6.89
N LEU A 137 9.14 -8.08 7.37
CA LEU A 137 7.79 -7.65 6.96
C LEU A 137 7.57 -6.14 7.11
N PRO A 138 7.92 -5.47 8.23
CA PRO A 138 7.74 -4.03 8.37
C PRO A 138 8.55 -3.22 7.34
N GLU A 139 9.74 -3.69 6.97
CA GLU A 139 10.55 -3.03 5.94
C GLU A 139 9.91 -3.15 4.57
N ILE A 140 9.43 -4.35 4.22
CA ILE A 140 8.76 -4.61 2.94
C ILE A 140 7.47 -3.81 2.82
N ALA A 141 6.61 -3.85 3.84
CA ALA A 141 5.36 -3.11 3.84
C ALA A 141 5.59 -1.59 3.74
N ARG A 142 6.66 -1.10 4.37
CA ARG A 142 7.06 0.31 4.27
C ARG A 142 7.56 0.66 2.87
N GLU A 143 8.32 -0.20 2.21
CA GLU A 143 8.76 0.06 0.82
C GLU A 143 7.61 0.03 -0.18
N LEU A 144 6.62 -0.83 0.02
CA LEU A 144 5.39 -0.83 -0.78
C LEU A 144 4.64 0.51 -0.60
N ALA A 145 4.60 1.04 0.62
CA ALA A 145 4.01 2.35 0.90
C ALA A 145 4.82 3.51 0.30
N ASP A 146 6.14 3.49 0.43
CA ASP A 146 7.02 4.51 -0.17
C ASP A 146 6.89 4.49 -1.72
N LEU A 147 6.77 3.31 -2.34
CA LEU A 147 6.49 3.17 -3.77
C LEU A 147 5.14 3.78 -4.16
N ALA A 148 4.09 3.49 -3.38
CA ALA A 148 2.77 4.06 -3.59
C ALA A 148 2.79 5.59 -3.50
N ASP A 149 3.40 6.16 -2.45
CA ASP A 149 3.51 7.61 -2.26
C ASP A 149 4.18 8.30 -3.45
N VAL A 150 5.28 7.74 -3.96
CA VAL A 150 6.00 8.28 -5.12
C VAL A 150 5.14 8.22 -6.39
N CYS A 151 4.45 7.10 -6.63
CA CYS A 151 3.56 6.96 -7.78
C CYS A 151 2.35 7.91 -7.69
N LEU A 152 1.70 8.01 -6.52
CA LEU A 152 0.59 8.92 -6.28
C LEU A 152 1.02 10.37 -6.54
N ASN A 153 2.15 10.80 -5.98
CA ASN A 153 2.64 12.15 -6.17
C ASN A 153 2.97 12.46 -7.66
N ALA A 154 3.49 11.50 -8.41
CA ALA A 154 3.76 11.66 -9.83
C ALA A 154 2.47 11.76 -10.67
N VAL A 155 1.47 10.91 -10.42
CA VAL A 155 0.16 11.00 -11.10
C VAL A 155 -0.51 12.33 -10.79
N LEU A 156 -0.46 12.79 -9.53
CA LEU A 156 -1.04 14.08 -9.16
C LEU A 156 -0.40 15.23 -9.94
N GLN A 157 0.93 15.26 -10.05
CA GLN A 157 1.63 16.29 -10.83
C GLN A 157 1.24 16.27 -12.32
N ILE A 158 1.11 15.08 -12.91
CA ILE A 158 0.71 14.91 -14.31
C ILE A 158 -0.72 15.43 -14.53
N CYS A 159 -1.68 14.96 -13.73
CA CYS A 159 -3.08 15.34 -13.84
C CYS A 159 -3.28 16.84 -13.55
N HIS A 160 -2.63 17.36 -12.50
CA HIS A 160 -2.73 18.76 -12.13
C HIS A 160 -2.18 19.66 -13.24
N GLN A 161 -0.98 19.40 -13.77
CA GLN A 161 -0.43 20.23 -14.85
C GLN A 161 -1.30 20.17 -16.12
N ARG A 162 -1.80 18.98 -16.47
CA ARG A 162 -2.70 18.83 -17.62
C ARG A 162 -3.96 19.68 -17.47
N LEU A 163 -4.62 19.61 -16.31
CA LEU A 163 -5.83 20.38 -16.04
C LEU A 163 -5.56 21.88 -15.91
N THR A 164 -4.45 22.28 -15.29
CA THR A 164 -4.07 23.70 -15.24
C THR A 164 -3.81 24.28 -16.62
N ASN A 165 -3.20 23.52 -17.53
CA ASN A 165 -3.02 23.95 -18.92
C ASN A 165 -4.33 24.04 -19.71
N GLU A 166 -5.35 23.24 -19.34
CA GLU A 166 -6.65 23.19 -20.02
C GLU A 166 -7.65 24.23 -19.46
N LEU A 167 -7.69 24.39 -18.14
CA LEU A 167 -8.74 25.11 -17.41
C LEU A 167 -8.23 26.34 -16.66
N GLY A 168 -6.92 26.55 -16.59
CA GLY A 168 -6.30 27.59 -15.76
C GLY A 168 -5.95 27.10 -14.35
N GLN A 169 -5.19 27.92 -13.62
CA GLN A 169 -4.76 27.64 -12.25
C GLN A 169 -5.91 27.93 -11.27
N PRO A 170 -6.24 27.03 -10.32
CA PRO A 170 -7.15 27.35 -9.22
C PRO A 170 -6.60 28.43 -8.30
N TRP A 171 -7.43 29.43 -7.99
CA TRP A 171 -7.12 30.49 -7.03
C TRP A 171 -8.21 30.58 -5.95
N HIS A 172 -7.81 31.03 -4.76
CA HIS A 172 -8.72 31.45 -3.70
C HIS A 172 -8.14 32.68 -2.99
N ARG A 173 -8.96 33.31 -2.16
CA ARG A 173 -8.51 34.40 -1.29
C ARG A 173 -8.15 33.85 0.08
N ASP A 174 -6.99 34.25 0.59
CA ASP A 174 -6.61 33.97 1.97
C ASP A 174 -7.44 34.82 2.95
N ALA A 175 -7.23 34.61 4.26
CA ALA A 175 -7.91 35.38 5.32
C ALA A 175 -7.63 36.90 5.28
N HIS A 176 -6.67 37.36 4.47
CA HIS A 176 -6.34 38.77 4.26
C HIS A 176 -6.82 39.28 2.89
N GLU A 177 -7.75 38.56 2.24
CA GLU A 177 -8.32 38.89 0.92
C GLU A 177 -7.29 38.90 -0.23
N ARG A 178 -6.14 38.22 -0.07
CA ARG A 178 -5.11 38.13 -1.10
C ARG A 178 -5.29 36.86 -1.92
N TRP A 179 -5.19 36.99 -3.24
CA TRP A 179 -5.22 35.85 -4.14
C TRP A 179 -3.96 35.00 -4.02
N GLN A 180 -4.16 33.69 -3.86
CA GLN A 180 -3.11 32.68 -3.89
C GLN A 180 -3.59 31.41 -4.61
N PRO A 181 -2.68 30.60 -5.17
CA PRO A 181 -3.05 29.30 -5.73
C PRO A 181 -3.74 28.44 -4.68
N THR A 182 -4.81 27.75 -5.04
CA THR A 182 -5.52 26.85 -4.12
C THR A 182 -4.77 25.53 -3.96
N PRO A 183 -4.29 25.19 -2.75
CA PRO A 183 -3.65 23.91 -2.49
C PRO A 183 -4.64 22.75 -2.58
N PHE A 184 -4.13 21.58 -2.95
CA PHE A 184 -4.84 20.30 -2.98
C PHE A 184 -3.95 19.21 -2.41
N SER A 185 -4.53 18.31 -1.61
CA SER A 185 -3.82 17.22 -0.96
C SER A 185 -4.61 15.92 -1.03
N VAL A 186 -3.86 14.84 -1.09
CA VAL A 186 -4.37 13.47 -1.00
C VAL A 186 -3.89 12.89 0.32
N LEU A 187 -4.83 12.37 1.12
CA LEU A 187 -4.57 11.71 2.37
C LEU A 187 -4.74 10.21 2.17
N GLY A 188 -3.75 9.42 2.60
CA GLY A 188 -3.87 7.97 2.70
C GLY A 188 -4.34 7.58 4.09
N VAL A 189 -5.25 6.62 4.16
CA VAL A 189 -5.71 5.99 5.42
C VAL A 189 -5.48 4.48 5.35
N GLY A 190 -5.98 3.75 6.37
CA GLY A 190 -5.86 2.29 6.41
C GLY A 190 -4.41 1.82 6.34
N GLN A 191 -4.14 0.79 5.54
CA GLN A 191 -2.81 0.22 5.35
C GLN A 191 -1.80 1.22 4.78
N LEU A 192 -2.20 2.02 3.77
CA LEU A 192 -1.35 3.08 3.21
C LEU A 192 -1.03 4.14 4.27
N GLY A 193 -2.04 4.52 5.05
CA GLY A 193 -1.94 5.50 6.13
C GLY A 193 -0.98 5.09 7.24
N GLY A 194 -1.02 3.81 7.62
CA GLY A 194 -0.06 3.25 8.58
C GLY A 194 1.26 2.79 7.99
N GLN A 195 1.45 2.93 6.68
CA GLN A 195 2.67 2.52 5.96
C GLN A 195 2.95 1.02 6.09
N GLU A 196 1.86 0.26 6.12
CA GLU A 196 1.78 -1.19 6.29
C GLU A 196 1.00 -1.73 5.10
N LEU A 197 1.46 -1.47 3.87
CA LEU A 197 0.81 -1.92 2.63
C LEU A 197 1.19 -3.37 2.27
N ASP A 198 0.25 -4.07 1.65
CA ASP A 198 0.50 -5.36 0.98
C ASP A 198 0.73 -5.17 -0.53
N HIS A 199 1.04 -6.27 -1.23
CA HIS A 199 1.35 -6.26 -2.66
C HIS A 199 0.18 -5.87 -3.57
N GLU A 200 -1.04 -6.25 -3.19
CA GLU A 200 -2.26 -6.04 -3.98
C GLU A 200 -3.31 -5.21 -3.24
N SER A 201 -2.89 -4.43 -2.24
CA SER A 201 -3.76 -3.56 -1.46
C SER A 201 -4.50 -2.54 -2.33
N GLU A 202 -5.75 -2.30 -1.95
CA GLU A 202 -6.53 -1.17 -2.45
C GLU A 202 -6.17 0.09 -1.64
N LEU A 203 -5.81 1.16 -2.34
CA LEU A 203 -5.40 2.40 -1.70
C LEU A 203 -6.63 3.18 -1.24
N GLU A 204 -6.75 3.35 0.07
CA GLU A 204 -7.83 4.11 0.69
C GLU A 204 -7.44 5.59 0.77
N LEU A 205 -8.13 6.43 -0.01
CA LEU A 205 -7.75 7.83 -0.22
C LEU A 205 -8.87 8.82 0.12
N LEU A 206 -8.50 9.95 0.71
CA LEU A 206 -9.34 11.14 0.86
C LEU A 206 -8.72 12.32 0.10
N PHE A 207 -9.56 13.14 -0.51
CA PHE A 207 -9.12 14.31 -1.29
C PHE A 207 -9.62 15.59 -0.65
N VAL A 208 -8.72 16.55 -0.45
CA VAL A 208 -9.02 17.85 0.16
C VAL A 208 -8.39 18.98 -0.64
N TYR A 209 -9.12 20.08 -0.80
CA TYR A 209 -8.56 21.36 -1.23
C TYR A 209 -8.79 22.42 -0.15
N ALA A 210 -8.04 23.51 -0.18
CA ALA A 210 -8.10 24.50 0.89
C ALA A 210 -9.46 25.22 0.92
N GLU A 211 -9.81 25.92 -0.15
CA GLU A 211 -10.94 26.85 -0.18
C GLU A 211 -11.64 26.93 -1.54
N GLU A 212 -12.89 27.38 -1.49
CA GLU A 212 -13.68 27.71 -2.67
C GLU A 212 -13.06 28.89 -3.45
N GLY A 213 -13.33 28.94 -4.74
CA GLY A 213 -12.75 29.94 -5.63
C GLY A 213 -12.92 29.52 -7.09
N GLU A 214 -12.07 30.06 -7.96
CA GLU A 214 -12.20 29.87 -9.40
C GLU A 214 -10.83 29.75 -10.07
N THR A 215 -10.82 29.09 -11.22
CA THR A 215 -9.64 28.97 -12.07
C THR A 215 -9.43 30.23 -12.90
N SER A 216 -8.17 30.56 -13.15
CA SER A 216 -7.75 31.65 -14.01
C SER A 216 -6.30 31.46 -14.45
N GLU A 217 -5.92 31.98 -15.62
CA GLU A 217 -4.52 31.94 -16.11
C GLU A 217 -3.57 32.73 -15.20
N THR A 218 -4.06 33.81 -14.61
CA THR A 218 -3.32 34.66 -13.66
C THR A 218 -4.17 34.92 -12.42
N ALA A 219 -3.56 35.43 -11.35
CA ALA A 219 -4.30 35.82 -10.15
C ALA A 219 -5.48 36.73 -10.55
N PRO A 220 -6.73 36.37 -10.24
CA PRO A 220 -7.89 37.11 -10.75
C PRO A 220 -7.83 38.58 -10.35
N ASP A 221 -7.90 39.48 -11.33
CA ASP A 221 -8.26 40.87 -11.08
C ASP A 221 -9.78 41.05 -11.25
N ALA A 222 -10.33 42.20 -10.83
CA ALA A 222 -11.78 42.46 -10.89
C ALA A 222 -12.37 42.44 -12.32
N LYS A 223 -11.55 42.20 -13.36
CA LYS A 223 -11.93 42.23 -14.79
C LYS A 223 -11.58 40.95 -15.55
N SER A 224 -10.91 39.99 -14.92
CA SER A 224 -10.58 38.68 -15.50
C SER A 224 -11.85 37.84 -15.64
N GLY A 225 -12.03 37.18 -16.78
CA GLY A 225 -13.15 36.24 -16.97
C GLY A 225 -13.08 35.09 -15.97
N SER A 226 -14.25 34.68 -15.45
CA SER A 226 -14.37 33.56 -14.50
C SER A 226 -14.12 32.22 -15.20
N GLY A 227 -13.12 31.45 -14.76
CA GLY A 227 -12.93 30.06 -15.16
C GLY A 227 -13.96 29.13 -14.51
N VAL A 228 -13.64 27.84 -14.43
CA VAL A 228 -14.42 26.88 -13.65
C VAL A 228 -14.19 27.08 -12.14
N SER A 229 -15.18 26.73 -11.32
CA SER A 229 -15.04 26.77 -9.85
C SER A 229 -13.97 25.79 -9.36
N ASN A 230 -13.37 26.08 -8.19
CA ASN A 230 -12.44 25.18 -7.52
C ASN A 230 -13.10 23.82 -7.23
N ASP A 231 -14.37 23.80 -6.80
CA ASP A 231 -15.13 22.57 -6.63
C ASP A 231 -15.11 21.71 -7.92
N ALA A 232 -15.49 22.29 -9.06
CA ALA A 232 -15.51 21.56 -10.33
C ALA A 232 -14.10 21.12 -10.78
N PHE A 233 -13.09 21.98 -10.60
CA PHE A 233 -11.71 21.67 -10.95
C PHE A 233 -11.17 20.50 -10.11
N PHE A 234 -11.29 20.56 -8.79
CA PHE A 234 -10.70 19.56 -7.90
C PHE A 234 -11.48 18.25 -7.91
N HIS A 235 -12.78 18.27 -8.18
CA HIS A 235 -13.52 17.04 -8.47
C HIS A 235 -12.96 16.34 -9.71
N ARG A 236 -12.79 17.09 -10.80
CA ARG A 236 -12.24 16.57 -12.04
C ARG A 236 -10.79 16.10 -11.85
N LEU A 237 -9.99 16.81 -11.07
CA LEU A 237 -8.63 16.39 -10.71
C LEU A 237 -8.64 15.05 -9.97
N ALA A 238 -9.49 14.90 -8.94
CA ALA A 238 -9.58 13.68 -8.16
C ALA A 238 -10.10 12.50 -9.01
N ASP A 239 -11.06 12.74 -9.90
CA ASP A 239 -11.61 11.74 -10.83
C ASP A 239 -10.54 11.26 -11.82
N GLU A 240 -9.83 12.20 -12.47
CA GLU A 240 -8.78 11.87 -13.43
C GLU A 240 -7.58 11.18 -12.76
N PHE A 241 -7.20 11.63 -11.57
CA PHE A 241 -6.18 11.01 -10.74
C PHE A 241 -6.55 9.54 -10.43
N THR A 242 -7.78 9.31 -9.96
CA THR A 242 -8.28 7.97 -9.64
C THR A 242 -8.38 7.10 -10.89
N ALA A 243 -8.83 7.67 -12.02
CA ALA A 243 -8.89 6.98 -13.29
C ALA A 243 -7.50 6.54 -13.77
N GLU A 244 -6.48 7.40 -13.70
CA GLU A 244 -5.14 7.03 -14.16
C GLU A 244 -4.46 5.98 -13.28
N LEU A 245 -4.73 5.97 -11.97
CA LEU A 245 -4.25 4.92 -11.08
C LEU A 245 -4.86 3.55 -11.42
N THR A 246 -6.18 3.53 -11.68
CA THR A 246 -6.97 2.31 -11.82
C THR A 246 -7.04 1.78 -13.26
N ARG A 247 -6.75 2.61 -14.26
CA ARG A 247 -6.77 2.25 -15.68
C ARG A 247 -5.86 1.05 -15.95
N SER A 248 -6.42 0.03 -16.59
CA SER A 248 -5.66 -1.10 -17.13
C SER A 248 -5.04 -0.73 -18.47
N THR A 249 -3.73 -0.91 -18.60
CA THR A 249 -2.95 -0.67 -19.83
C THR A 249 -2.11 -1.91 -20.16
N PRO A 250 -1.42 -1.98 -21.32
CA PRO A 250 -0.48 -3.06 -21.60
C PRO A 250 0.62 -3.20 -20.52
N GLU A 251 1.05 -2.08 -19.93
CA GLU A 251 1.98 -2.03 -18.80
C GLU A 251 1.28 -2.27 -17.44
N GLY A 252 0.06 -2.82 -17.44
CA GLY A 252 -0.75 -3.06 -16.25
C GLY A 252 -1.44 -1.80 -15.70
N ARG A 253 -1.82 -1.85 -14.42
CA ARG A 253 -2.39 -0.73 -13.66
C ARG A 253 -1.38 -0.27 -12.60
N LEU A 254 -1.52 0.96 -12.10
CA LEU A 254 -0.71 1.41 -10.95
C LEU A 254 -1.27 0.80 -9.67
N TYR A 255 -2.52 1.13 -9.31
CA TYR A 255 -3.14 0.73 -8.07
C TYR A 255 -4.67 0.58 -8.21
N ARG A 256 -5.27 -0.19 -7.29
CA ARG A 256 -6.71 -0.06 -6.99
C ARG A 256 -6.90 1.09 -6.01
N VAL A 257 -8.03 1.76 -6.08
CA VAL A 257 -8.34 2.92 -5.21
C VAL A 257 -9.74 2.76 -4.65
N ASN A 258 -9.85 2.85 -3.32
CA ASN A 258 -11.11 2.99 -2.62
C ASN A 258 -11.22 4.41 -2.05
N ALA A 259 -12.08 5.22 -2.66
CA ALA A 259 -12.42 6.55 -2.16
C ALA A 259 -13.82 6.60 -1.52
N GLN A 260 -14.49 5.46 -1.33
CA GLN A 260 -15.84 5.38 -0.75
C GLN A 260 -15.85 5.62 0.77
N ILE A 261 -14.66 5.61 1.37
CA ILE A 261 -14.41 5.92 2.78
C ILE A 261 -14.59 7.41 3.14
N ARG A 262 -14.81 8.27 2.12
CA ARG A 262 -15.06 9.70 2.33
C ARG A 262 -16.40 9.93 3.05
N PRO A 263 -16.53 11.03 3.81
CA PRO A 263 -17.80 11.43 4.41
C PRO A 263 -18.97 11.35 3.44
N GLU A 264 -20.07 10.76 3.91
CA GLU A 264 -21.31 10.56 3.13
C GLU A 264 -21.19 9.58 1.95
N GLY A 265 -20.03 8.92 1.78
CA GLY A 265 -19.84 7.77 0.90
C GLY A 265 -19.89 8.11 -0.59
N GLU A 266 -20.38 7.17 -1.40
CA GLU A 266 -20.37 7.23 -2.87
C GLU A 266 -21.12 8.43 -3.47
N THR A 267 -22.12 8.96 -2.76
CA THR A 267 -22.95 10.06 -3.26
C THR A 267 -22.32 11.43 -3.03
N ALA A 268 -21.30 11.52 -2.18
CA ALA A 268 -20.59 12.76 -1.94
C ALA A 268 -19.55 13.07 -3.03
N PRO A 269 -19.23 14.36 -3.21
CA PRO A 269 -18.11 14.78 -4.02
C PRO A 269 -16.81 14.05 -3.68
N LEU A 270 -16.03 13.71 -4.71
CA LEU A 270 -14.76 13.00 -4.51
C LEU A 270 -13.74 13.88 -3.78
N ALA A 271 -13.66 15.16 -4.15
CA ALA A 271 -12.86 16.19 -3.48
C ALA A 271 -13.76 17.24 -2.81
N ARG A 272 -13.33 17.75 -1.66
CA ARG A 272 -14.10 18.72 -0.86
C ARG A 272 -13.16 19.76 -0.23
N PRO A 273 -13.64 20.99 0.04
CA PRO A 273 -12.84 21.97 0.74
C PRO A 273 -12.69 21.56 2.22
N LEU A 274 -11.62 22.04 2.85
CA LEU A 274 -11.30 21.72 4.24
C LEU A 274 -12.46 22.03 5.20
N SER A 275 -13.13 23.17 5.00
CA SER A 275 -14.29 23.62 5.78
C SER A 275 -15.47 22.64 5.75
N ARG A 276 -15.69 21.91 4.65
CA ARG A 276 -16.75 20.89 4.60
C ARG A 276 -16.43 19.65 5.41
N TYR A 277 -15.15 19.25 5.51
CA TYR A 277 -14.75 18.17 6.40
C TYR A 277 -14.91 18.59 7.88
N GLU A 278 -14.55 19.82 8.21
CA GLU A 278 -14.70 20.37 9.57
C GLU A 278 -16.16 20.34 10.04
N ASN A 279 -17.08 20.85 9.22
CA ASN A 279 -18.51 20.83 9.52
C ASN A 279 -19.03 19.40 9.68
N TYR A 280 -18.64 18.49 8.78
CA TYR A 280 -19.09 17.10 8.82
C TYR A 280 -18.64 16.38 10.09
N TYR A 281 -17.34 16.40 10.42
CA TYR A 281 -16.83 15.67 11.58
C TYR A 281 -17.26 16.29 12.93
N SER A 282 -17.62 17.58 12.93
CA SER A 282 -18.17 18.25 14.12
C SER A 282 -19.60 17.79 14.44
N GLU A 283 -20.41 17.49 13.42
CA GLU A 283 -21.85 17.24 13.59
C GLU A 283 -22.25 15.77 13.39
N HIS A 284 -21.66 15.10 12.39
CA HIS A 284 -22.16 13.84 11.84
C HIS A 284 -21.16 12.67 11.94
N GLY A 285 -19.89 12.96 12.25
CA GLY A 285 -18.82 11.96 12.22
C GLY A 285 -19.07 10.76 13.14
N GLN A 286 -18.75 9.56 12.63
CA GLN A 286 -19.06 8.28 13.26
C GLN A 286 -17.81 7.55 13.77
N ALA A 287 -17.98 6.62 14.71
CA ALA A 287 -16.89 5.83 15.27
C ALA A 287 -15.98 5.12 14.23
N PRO A 288 -16.48 4.48 13.16
CA PRO A 288 -15.61 3.88 12.14
C PRO A 288 -14.69 4.90 11.45
N GLU A 289 -15.19 6.12 11.21
CA GLU A 289 -14.40 7.19 10.61
C GLU A 289 -13.33 7.71 11.58
N ARG A 290 -13.60 7.71 12.89
CA ARG A 290 -12.57 8.00 13.90
C ARG A 290 -11.41 7.02 13.80
N LEU A 291 -11.72 5.71 13.77
CA LEU A 291 -10.71 4.65 13.67
C LEU A 291 -9.89 4.78 12.37
N MET A 292 -10.56 5.02 11.24
CA MET A 292 -9.90 5.28 9.96
C MET A 292 -8.94 6.48 10.04
N LEU A 293 -9.40 7.62 10.59
CA LEU A 293 -8.61 8.85 10.65
C LEU A 293 -7.42 8.79 11.61
N ILE A 294 -7.37 7.84 12.55
CA ILE A 294 -6.17 7.56 13.36
C ILE A 294 -4.97 7.26 12.45
N ARG A 295 -5.20 6.63 11.29
CA ARG A 295 -4.15 6.29 10.33
C ARG A 295 -3.94 7.34 9.23
N ALA A 296 -4.70 8.43 9.22
CA ALA A 296 -4.60 9.43 8.14
C ALA A 296 -3.24 10.13 8.10
N ARG A 297 -2.63 10.19 6.91
CA ARG A 297 -1.40 10.96 6.61
C ARG A 297 -1.41 11.50 5.18
N ALA A 298 -0.56 12.50 4.91
CA ALA A 298 -0.30 12.96 3.55
C ALA A 298 0.37 11.85 2.72
N VAL A 299 -0.09 11.68 1.47
CA VAL A 299 0.51 10.75 0.48
C VAL A 299 0.85 11.43 -0.85
N ALA A 300 0.16 12.53 -1.19
CA ALA A 300 0.48 13.36 -2.35
C ALA A 300 -0.08 14.78 -2.17
N GLY A 301 0.47 15.73 -2.93
CA GLY A 301 -0.02 17.12 -2.97
C GLY A 301 0.60 18.01 -1.90
N ASP A 302 -0.15 19.00 -1.45
CA ASP A 302 0.36 20.02 -0.53
C ASP A 302 0.49 19.49 0.90
N ALA A 303 1.69 19.56 1.46
CA ALA A 303 1.96 19.04 2.80
C ALA A 303 1.38 19.92 3.91
N ALA A 304 1.25 21.23 3.69
CA ALA A 304 0.73 22.17 4.69
C ALA A 304 -0.79 21.97 4.84
N LEU A 305 -1.54 21.88 3.74
CA LEU A 305 -2.97 21.58 3.77
C LEU A 305 -3.26 20.21 4.39
N ALA A 306 -2.44 19.19 4.12
CA ALA A 306 -2.59 17.88 4.77
C ALA A 306 -2.35 17.96 6.29
N ALA A 307 -1.40 18.79 6.73
CA ALA A 307 -1.17 19.05 8.15
C ALA A 307 -2.34 19.82 8.78
N GLU A 308 -2.93 20.78 8.08
CA GLU A 308 -4.16 21.49 8.52
C GLU A 308 -5.34 20.53 8.67
N PHE A 309 -5.58 19.64 7.69
CA PHE A 309 -6.59 18.58 7.80
C PHE A 309 -6.36 17.69 9.02
N THR A 310 -5.11 17.29 9.24
CA THR A 310 -4.71 16.44 10.36
C THR A 310 -4.94 17.15 11.71
N ALA A 311 -4.66 18.46 11.79
CA ALA A 311 -4.89 19.27 12.97
C ALA A 311 -6.39 19.49 13.24
N MET A 312 -7.18 19.77 12.19
CA MET A 312 -8.63 19.95 12.28
C MET A 312 -9.33 18.67 12.76
N THR A 313 -8.93 17.51 12.24
CA THR A 313 -9.52 16.21 12.65
C THR A 313 -9.01 15.69 13.99
N GLN A 314 -7.99 16.32 14.57
CA GLN A 314 -7.33 15.87 15.80
C GLN A 314 -8.30 15.68 16.99
N PRO A 315 -9.21 16.62 17.31
CA PRO A 315 -10.16 16.44 18.41
C PRO A 315 -11.18 15.33 18.14
N PHE A 316 -11.47 15.06 16.86
CA PHE A 316 -12.39 14.01 16.44
C PHE A 316 -11.74 12.62 16.52
N ARG A 317 -10.51 12.43 16.04
CA ARG A 317 -9.86 11.11 16.10
C ARG A 317 -9.22 10.77 17.46
N HIS A 318 -8.87 11.78 18.26
CA HIS A 318 -8.29 11.60 19.60
C HIS A 318 -8.99 12.50 20.65
N PRO A 319 -10.27 12.23 20.96
CA PRO A 319 -11.02 13.01 21.94
C PRO A 319 -10.40 12.90 23.34
N ARG A 320 -10.25 14.03 24.05
CA ARG A 320 -9.75 14.05 25.44
C ARG A 320 -10.75 13.56 26.47
N TYR A 321 -12.04 13.72 26.17
CA TYR A 321 -13.15 13.31 27.01
C TYR A 321 -14.04 12.36 26.21
N LEU A 322 -14.28 11.17 26.76
CA LEU A 322 -15.10 10.14 26.14
C LEU A 322 -16.49 10.17 26.77
N GLY A 323 -17.52 10.43 25.97
CA GLY A 323 -18.90 10.23 26.38
C GLY A 323 -19.31 8.77 26.27
N GLU A 324 -20.32 8.36 27.05
CA GLU A 324 -20.91 7.01 27.01
C GLU A 324 -21.30 6.57 25.58
N ARG A 325 -21.82 7.52 24.79
CA ARG A 325 -22.17 7.31 23.38
C ARG A 325 -21.04 6.71 22.55
N LEU A 326 -19.79 7.13 22.75
CA LEU A 326 -18.67 6.63 21.95
C LEU A 326 -18.37 5.15 22.23
N TYR A 327 -18.50 4.71 23.49
CA TYR A 327 -18.36 3.29 23.84
C TYR A 327 -19.45 2.44 23.18
N ILE A 328 -20.69 2.93 23.18
CA ILE A 328 -21.83 2.27 22.53
C ILE A 328 -21.59 2.16 21.02
N GLU A 329 -21.16 3.25 20.37
CA GLU A 329 -20.88 3.27 18.93
C GLU A 329 -19.73 2.31 18.55
N LEU A 330 -18.68 2.25 19.37
CA LEU A 330 -17.54 1.36 19.15
C LEU A 330 -17.93 -0.12 19.31
N ALA A 331 -18.71 -0.44 20.35
CA ALA A 331 -19.24 -1.79 20.55
C ALA A 331 -20.18 -2.21 19.41
N ALA A 332 -21.08 -1.32 18.98
CA ALA A 332 -21.95 -1.55 17.83
C ALA A 332 -21.15 -1.74 16.53
N HIS A 333 -20.03 -1.03 16.38
CA HIS A 333 -19.14 -1.23 15.24
C HIS A 333 -18.48 -2.62 15.26
N LYS A 334 -17.94 -3.08 16.40
CA LYS A 334 -17.40 -4.44 16.54
C LYS A 334 -18.43 -5.50 16.18
N GLN A 335 -19.65 -5.37 16.71
CA GLN A 335 -20.74 -6.29 16.39
C GLN A 335 -21.06 -6.33 14.88
N ARG A 336 -21.02 -5.19 14.19
CA ARG A 336 -21.22 -5.14 12.73
C ARG A 336 -20.11 -5.84 11.97
N LEU A 337 -18.86 -5.74 12.41
CA LEU A 337 -17.74 -6.46 11.81
C LEU A 337 -17.95 -7.98 11.95
N ASP A 338 -18.34 -8.43 13.15
CA ASP A 338 -18.57 -9.86 13.45
C ASP A 338 -19.72 -10.45 12.64
N LEU A 339 -20.82 -9.69 12.52
CA LEU A 339 -21.96 -10.09 11.69
C LEU A 339 -21.62 -10.11 10.20
N THR A 340 -20.79 -9.17 9.73
CA THR A 340 -20.32 -9.15 8.34
C THR A 340 -19.49 -10.38 8.02
N ALA A 341 -18.53 -10.73 8.89
CA ALA A 341 -17.75 -11.96 8.76
C ALA A 341 -18.64 -13.20 8.72
N ALA A 342 -19.59 -13.31 9.66
CA ALA A 342 -20.54 -14.43 9.70
C ALA A 342 -21.42 -14.53 8.43
N LYS A 343 -21.94 -13.40 7.94
CA LYS A 343 -22.78 -13.35 6.72
C LYS A 343 -22.03 -13.68 5.44
N LEU A 344 -20.78 -13.27 5.34
CA LEU A 344 -19.91 -13.62 4.22
C LEU A 344 -19.54 -15.11 4.22
N GLY A 345 -19.94 -15.86 5.27
CA GLY A 345 -19.57 -17.26 5.42
C GLY A 345 -18.06 -17.44 5.45
N THR A 346 -17.34 -16.43 5.97
CA THR A 346 -15.87 -16.42 6.00
C THR A 346 -15.43 -17.70 6.66
N SER A 347 -14.80 -18.56 5.87
CA SER A 347 -14.20 -19.79 6.39
C SER A 347 -13.18 -19.39 7.46
N GLU A 348 -12.91 -20.25 8.44
CA GLU A 348 -11.75 -20.09 9.35
C GLU A 348 -10.41 -19.94 8.61
N ARG A 349 -10.40 -20.14 7.29
CA ARG A 349 -9.29 -19.98 6.35
C ARG A 349 -9.14 -18.55 5.83
N ASP A 350 -10.12 -17.68 6.00
CA ASP A 350 -10.04 -16.27 5.65
C ASP A 350 -9.12 -15.55 6.65
N VAL A 351 -8.05 -14.98 6.14
CA VAL A 351 -6.98 -14.39 6.96
C VAL A 351 -7.31 -12.95 7.36
N GLN A 352 -8.21 -12.29 6.62
CA GLN A 352 -8.50 -10.88 6.77
C GLN A 352 -9.78 -10.60 7.56
N PHE A 353 -10.78 -11.47 7.49
CA PHE A 353 -12.11 -11.22 8.06
C PHE A 353 -12.55 -12.25 9.09
N ALA A 354 -11.90 -13.42 9.18
CA ALA A 354 -12.25 -14.39 10.21
C ALA A 354 -11.93 -13.85 11.61
N ARG A 355 -12.45 -14.53 12.63
CA ARG A 355 -12.04 -14.27 14.02
C ARG A 355 -10.54 -14.56 14.18
N GLY A 356 -9.81 -13.69 14.87
CA GLY A 356 -8.36 -13.70 14.99
C GLY A 356 -7.62 -13.14 13.77
N SER A 357 -8.33 -12.52 12.82
CA SER A 357 -7.72 -11.94 11.62
C SER A 357 -6.89 -10.68 11.88
N THR A 358 -6.12 -10.30 10.87
CA THR A 358 -5.40 -9.01 10.82
C THR A 358 -6.32 -7.83 11.15
N ARG A 359 -7.55 -7.79 10.61
CA ARG A 359 -8.50 -6.69 10.87
C ARG A 359 -9.00 -6.65 12.31
N GLU A 360 -9.15 -7.79 12.97
CA GLU A 360 -9.52 -7.81 14.39
C GLU A 360 -8.40 -7.25 15.27
N ILE A 361 -7.14 -7.60 14.98
CA ILE A 361 -5.98 -7.04 15.68
C ILE A 361 -5.91 -5.53 15.47
N GLU A 362 -6.02 -5.06 14.22
CA GLU A 362 -6.02 -3.63 13.89
C GLU A 362 -7.17 -2.88 14.58
N PHE A 363 -8.36 -3.48 14.62
CA PHE A 363 -9.51 -2.91 15.35
C PHE A 363 -9.21 -2.76 16.84
N VAL A 364 -8.66 -3.79 17.51
CA VAL A 364 -8.33 -3.72 18.95
C VAL A 364 -7.32 -2.62 19.21
N VAL A 365 -6.27 -2.54 18.40
CA VAL A 365 -5.22 -1.52 18.53
C VAL A 365 -5.80 -0.12 18.34
N GLN A 366 -6.55 0.12 17.27
CA GLN A 366 -7.16 1.43 16.99
C GLN A 366 -8.23 1.80 18.02
N ALA A 367 -9.00 0.84 18.52
CA ALA A 367 -9.96 1.05 19.60
C ALA A 367 -9.26 1.55 20.87
N LEU A 368 -8.15 0.91 21.28
CA LEU A 368 -7.36 1.36 22.42
C LEU A 368 -6.72 2.74 22.16
N GLN A 369 -6.25 3.01 20.95
CA GLN A 369 -5.76 4.35 20.58
C GLN A 369 -6.87 5.41 20.63
N LEU A 370 -8.10 5.08 20.21
CA LEU A 370 -9.24 5.98 20.28
C LEU A 370 -9.61 6.30 21.73
N LEU A 371 -9.60 5.29 22.60
CA LEU A 371 -9.96 5.42 24.01
C LEU A 371 -8.88 6.16 24.84
N HIS A 372 -7.60 5.98 24.51
CA HIS A 372 -6.51 6.48 25.37
C HIS A 372 -5.65 7.56 24.71
N GLY A 373 -5.66 7.67 23.38
CA GLY A 373 -4.77 8.56 22.63
C GLY A 373 -5.02 10.05 22.85
N GLY A 374 -6.23 10.47 23.20
CA GLY A 374 -6.52 11.87 23.55
C GLY A 374 -5.79 12.35 24.81
N GLN A 375 -5.61 11.46 25.78
CA GLN A 375 -4.91 11.75 27.05
C GLN A 375 -3.44 11.32 27.03
N THR A 376 -3.09 10.39 26.15
CA THR A 376 -1.74 9.86 25.97
C THR A 376 -1.27 10.11 24.53
N PRO A 377 -0.72 11.30 24.22
CA PRO A 377 -0.32 11.65 22.84
C PRO A 377 0.68 10.68 22.21
N PHE A 378 1.47 9.98 23.02
CA PHE A 378 2.38 8.95 22.51
C PHE A 378 1.64 7.79 21.83
N LEU A 379 0.36 7.54 22.12
CA LEU A 379 -0.42 6.52 21.40
C LEU A 379 -0.88 6.99 20.00
N GLN A 380 -0.68 8.26 19.65
CA GLN A 380 -1.12 8.84 18.37
C GLN A 380 -0.11 8.52 17.25
N THR A 381 -0.04 7.25 16.87
CA THR A 381 0.76 6.75 15.76
C THR A 381 -0.13 6.07 14.73
N THR A 382 0.25 6.10 13.46
CA THR A 382 -0.52 5.45 12.38
C THR A 382 -0.16 3.97 12.20
N SER A 383 0.99 3.53 12.71
CA SER A 383 1.48 2.14 12.63
C SER A 383 0.92 1.27 13.77
N THR A 384 0.42 0.10 13.39
CA THR A 384 -0.11 -0.95 14.27
C THR A 384 0.96 -1.49 15.21
N LEU A 385 2.12 -1.86 14.67
CA LEU A 385 3.22 -2.41 15.46
C LEU A 385 3.77 -1.41 16.48
N THR A 386 3.92 -0.15 16.05
CA THR A 386 4.33 0.93 16.96
C THR A 386 3.27 1.17 18.04
N ALA A 387 1.99 1.07 17.70
CA ALA A 387 0.92 1.23 18.67
C ALA A 387 0.92 0.09 19.70
N LEU A 388 1.08 -1.17 19.30
CA LEU A 388 1.20 -2.32 20.21
C LEU A 388 2.32 -2.12 21.23
N GLU A 389 3.53 -1.79 20.77
CA GLU A 389 4.68 -1.50 21.66
C GLU A 389 4.33 -0.42 22.70
N ARG A 390 3.69 0.66 22.25
CA ARG A 390 3.33 1.78 23.13
C ARG A 390 2.19 1.41 24.08
N LEU A 391 1.19 0.63 23.65
CA LEU A 391 0.10 0.15 24.50
C LEU A 391 0.65 -0.68 25.68
N ALA A 392 1.64 -1.55 25.44
CA ALA A 392 2.34 -2.27 26.51
C ALA A 392 3.12 -1.32 27.44
N ARG A 393 3.87 -0.37 26.87
CA ARG A 393 4.64 0.61 27.64
C ARG A 393 3.78 1.44 28.59
N TYR A 394 2.55 1.78 28.19
CA TYR A 394 1.58 2.50 29.01
C TYR A 394 0.67 1.59 29.85
N ARG A 395 0.95 0.28 29.90
CA ARG A 395 0.21 -0.72 30.68
C ARG A 395 -1.28 -0.83 30.33
N LEU A 396 -1.61 -0.52 29.08
CA LEU A 396 -2.95 -0.74 28.50
C LEU A 396 -3.09 -2.16 27.96
N LEU A 397 -1.95 -2.79 27.65
CA LEU A 397 -1.78 -4.22 27.45
C LEU A 397 -0.65 -4.71 28.35
N THR A 398 -0.65 -5.99 28.69
CA THR A 398 0.54 -6.66 29.22
C THR A 398 1.62 -6.78 28.15
N ALA A 399 2.86 -7.00 28.56
CA ALA A 399 3.96 -7.25 27.63
C ALA A 399 3.70 -8.50 26.78
N ASP A 400 3.17 -9.56 27.40
CA ASP A 400 2.85 -10.83 26.76
C ASP A 400 1.74 -10.65 25.71
N GLU A 401 0.62 -9.99 26.05
CA GLU A 401 -0.45 -9.71 25.08
C GLU A 401 0.04 -8.90 23.88
N SER A 402 0.89 -7.89 24.11
CA SER A 402 1.44 -7.10 23.01
C SER A 402 2.39 -7.90 22.13
N GLN A 403 3.15 -8.82 22.71
CA GLN A 403 4.04 -9.70 21.97
C GLN A 403 3.24 -10.71 21.13
N GLU A 404 2.26 -11.38 21.75
CA GLU A 404 1.36 -12.31 21.07
C GLU A 404 0.65 -11.65 19.88
N LEU A 405 0.08 -10.45 20.07
CA LEU A 405 -0.57 -9.70 18.99
C LEU A 405 0.41 -9.27 17.90
N THR A 406 1.66 -8.93 18.25
CA THR A 406 2.70 -8.55 17.28
C THR A 406 3.10 -9.75 16.42
N GLU A 407 3.33 -10.90 17.04
CA GLU A 407 3.68 -12.14 16.34
C GLU A 407 2.54 -12.62 15.45
N ALA A 408 1.30 -12.63 15.97
CA ALA A 408 0.12 -12.98 15.20
C ALA A 408 -0.10 -12.03 14.01
N TRP A 409 -0.01 -10.72 14.22
CA TRP A 409 -0.15 -9.74 13.13
C TRP A 409 0.91 -9.93 12.06
N CYS A 410 2.18 -10.10 12.44
CA CYS A 410 3.26 -10.34 11.48
C CYS A 410 3.04 -11.64 10.68
N PHE A 411 2.64 -12.71 11.36
CA PHE A 411 2.36 -14.00 10.72
C PHE A 411 1.21 -13.90 9.71
N LEU A 412 0.09 -13.28 10.11
CA LEU A 412 -1.09 -13.15 9.26
C LEU A 412 -0.82 -12.26 8.04
N ARG A 413 -0.10 -11.15 8.23
CA ARG A 413 0.32 -10.27 7.13
C ARG A 413 1.27 -10.96 6.15
N GLU A 414 2.24 -11.72 6.64
CA GLU A 414 3.10 -12.51 5.76
C GLU A 414 2.27 -13.54 4.98
N LEU A 415 1.30 -14.19 5.61
CA LEU A 415 0.40 -15.11 4.93
C LEU A 415 -0.44 -14.42 3.85
N GLU A 416 -0.98 -13.23 4.13
CA GLU A 416 -1.69 -12.39 3.15
C GLU A 416 -0.78 -12.07 1.95
N HIS A 417 0.47 -11.67 2.18
CA HIS A 417 1.44 -11.42 1.11
C HIS A 417 1.67 -12.67 0.25
N ARG A 418 1.85 -13.86 0.86
CA ARG A 418 2.04 -15.12 0.10
C ARG A 418 0.82 -15.46 -0.75
N LEU A 419 -0.39 -15.29 -0.22
CA LEU A 419 -1.63 -15.54 -0.96
C LEU A 419 -1.81 -14.58 -2.14
N GLN A 420 -1.49 -13.29 -1.95
CA GLN A 420 -1.55 -12.29 -3.01
C GLN A 420 -0.54 -12.58 -4.12
N LEU A 421 0.73 -12.84 -3.77
CA LEU A 421 1.80 -13.11 -4.73
C LEU A 421 1.58 -14.40 -5.52
N GLU A 422 1.01 -15.45 -4.91
CA GLU A 422 0.75 -16.71 -5.61
C GLU A 422 -0.30 -16.57 -6.74
N GLY A 423 -1.03 -15.46 -6.78
CA GLY A 423 -2.04 -15.19 -7.81
C GLY A 423 -3.47 -15.44 -7.34
N GLN A 424 -3.75 -15.38 -6.03
CA GLN A 424 -5.10 -15.40 -5.47
C GLN A 424 -5.50 -14.03 -4.84
N PRO A 425 -5.35 -12.89 -5.54
CA PRO A 425 -5.54 -11.57 -4.93
C PRO A 425 -6.98 -11.28 -4.48
N ALA A 426 -7.98 -12.03 -4.97
CA ALA A 426 -9.39 -11.85 -4.60
C ALA A 426 -9.85 -12.71 -3.41
N ALA A 427 -9.05 -13.71 -3.01
CA ALA A 427 -9.37 -14.57 -1.89
C ALA A 427 -8.16 -14.61 -0.97
N LEU A 428 -8.11 -13.73 0.03
CA LEU A 428 -7.23 -13.85 1.20
C LEU A 428 -7.69 -15.03 2.09
N THR A 429 -8.08 -16.12 1.45
CA THR A 429 -8.59 -17.36 2.02
C THR A 429 -7.64 -18.47 1.63
N LEU A 430 -7.20 -19.26 2.61
CA LEU A 430 -6.36 -20.42 2.33
C LEU A 430 -7.05 -21.40 1.36
N PRO A 431 -6.32 -21.88 0.34
CA PRO A 431 -6.87 -22.79 -0.66
C PRO A 431 -7.32 -24.12 -0.04
N VAL A 432 -8.36 -24.72 -0.62
CA VAL A 432 -8.85 -26.04 -0.18
C VAL A 432 -7.80 -27.12 -0.49
N GLU A 433 -7.18 -27.01 -1.67
CA GLU A 433 -6.23 -27.99 -2.19
C GLU A 433 -5.01 -28.11 -1.27
N ARG A 434 -4.73 -29.35 -0.83
CA ARG A 434 -3.61 -29.67 0.06
C ARG A 434 -2.26 -29.23 -0.53
N LYS A 435 -2.01 -29.49 -1.81
CA LYS A 435 -0.73 -29.13 -2.46
C LYS A 435 -0.49 -27.61 -2.48
N ALA A 436 -1.56 -26.82 -2.64
CA ALA A 436 -1.45 -25.37 -2.57
C ALA A 436 -1.09 -24.90 -1.16
N ARG A 437 -1.72 -25.47 -0.13
CA ARG A 437 -1.34 -25.20 1.27
C ARG A 437 0.08 -25.66 1.61
N GLU A 438 0.54 -26.80 1.10
CA GLU A 438 1.92 -27.26 1.27
C GLU A 438 2.93 -26.27 0.67
N ARG A 439 2.64 -25.70 -0.51
CA ARG A 439 3.47 -24.64 -1.09
C ARG A 439 3.47 -23.37 -0.25
N ILE A 440 2.31 -22.91 0.19
CA ILE A 440 2.20 -21.72 1.07
C ILE A 440 2.98 -21.95 2.37
N ALA A 441 2.81 -23.10 3.00
CA ALA A 441 3.56 -23.48 4.20
C ALA A 441 5.07 -23.41 3.97
N ALA A 442 5.56 -23.99 2.86
CA ALA A 442 6.97 -23.93 2.51
C ALA A 442 7.46 -22.49 2.20
N LEU A 443 6.64 -21.67 1.54
CA LEU A 443 6.94 -20.24 1.32
C LEU A 443 6.99 -19.46 2.63
N MET A 444 6.22 -19.86 3.64
CA MET A 444 6.24 -19.36 5.01
C MET A 444 7.31 -20.03 5.89
N SER A 445 8.23 -20.79 5.29
CA SER A 445 9.34 -21.48 5.98
C SER A 445 8.93 -22.61 6.92
N PHE A 446 7.75 -23.20 6.72
CA PHE A 446 7.32 -24.40 7.42
C PHE A 446 7.64 -25.66 6.59
N PRO A 447 8.43 -26.61 7.12
CA PRO A 447 8.79 -27.83 6.41
C PRO A 447 7.60 -28.80 6.27
N ARG A 448 6.61 -28.71 7.17
CA ARG A 448 5.42 -29.56 7.18
C ARG A 448 4.17 -28.71 7.28
N LEU A 449 3.15 -29.10 6.51
CA LEU A 449 1.84 -28.45 6.54
C LEU A 449 1.21 -28.45 7.94
N SER A 450 1.41 -29.52 8.73
CA SER A 450 0.90 -29.60 10.10
C SER A 450 1.44 -28.50 11.00
N ASP A 451 2.73 -28.17 10.86
CA ASP A 451 3.39 -27.17 11.69
C ASP A 451 2.85 -25.77 11.37
N PHE A 452 2.66 -25.48 10.08
CA PHE A 452 1.99 -24.26 9.61
C PHE A 452 0.55 -24.15 10.11
N GLU A 453 -0.24 -25.21 10.01
CA GLU A 453 -1.65 -25.20 10.45
C GLU A 453 -1.79 -25.06 11.97
N SER A 454 -0.86 -25.63 12.74
CA SER A 454 -0.78 -25.43 14.18
C SER A 454 -0.42 -23.99 14.54
N ALA A 455 0.64 -23.43 13.92
CA ALA A 455 1.07 -22.06 14.15
C ALA A 455 -0.02 -21.04 13.82
N ARG A 456 -0.79 -21.25 12.75
CA ARG A 456 -1.91 -20.37 12.36
C ARG A 456 -3.10 -20.42 13.32
N LYS A 457 -3.30 -21.53 14.03
CA LYS A 457 -4.45 -21.73 14.94
C LYS A 457 -4.19 -21.21 16.34
N GLN A 458 -2.92 -21.17 16.74
CA GLN A 458 -2.44 -20.47 17.93
C GLN A 458 -2.59 -18.98 17.69
#